data_AF-A0A2G5TDP4-F1
#
_entry.id   AF-A0A2G5TDP4-F1
#
_cell.length_a   1.000
_cell.length_b   1.000
_cell.length_c   1.000
_cell.angle_alpha   90.00
_cell.angle_beta   90.00
_cell.angle_gamma   90.00
#
_symmetry.space_group_name_H-M   'P 1'
#
loop_
_entity.id
_entity.type
_entity.pdbx_description
1 polymer ?
#
loop_
_entity_poly.entity_id
_entity_poly.type
_entity_poly.pdbx_seq_one_letter_code
_entity_poly.pdbx_strand_id
1 'polypeptide(L)'
;MLNSRQSVYIRGIGFMYIRYTQPPADLWYWLEPYLDDDSEIDPRSGGGDLMSFGQMVRLMINKLDWYGTLFPRIPVPIQKEIDEKFAERKKQQLMEEEEWQEGEGLEKEDEEAKVLPKVSKCKHHLRHHHCRKHRKNCPAKAKRLHAEKVQREMKKNLEEK
;
A
#
# COMPACT_ATOMS: atom_id res chain seq x y z
N MET A 1 13.05 11.00 -5.17
CA MET A 1 13.74 10.42 -3.99
C MET A 1 12.95 9.27 -3.37
N LEU A 2 11.68 9.48 -2.97
CA LEU A 2 10.84 8.48 -2.28
C LEU A 2 10.62 7.16 -3.03
N ASN A 3 10.58 7.22 -4.37
CA ASN A 3 10.40 6.06 -5.25
C ASN A 3 11.73 5.51 -5.79
N SER A 4 12.87 5.90 -5.20
CA SER A 4 14.17 5.42 -5.63
C SER A 4 14.28 3.91 -5.41
N ARG A 5 14.77 3.19 -6.43
CA ARG A 5 15.10 1.75 -6.34
C ARG A 5 16.58 1.49 -6.09
N GLN A 6 17.38 2.55 -5.99
CA GLN A 6 18.83 2.43 -5.86
C GLN A 6 19.24 2.07 -4.44
N SER A 7 18.54 2.61 -3.44
CA SER A 7 18.81 2.33 -2.02
C SER A 7 17.58 2.65 -1.17
N VAL A 8 17.27 1.78 -0.22
CA VAL A 8 16.22 1.98 0.78
C VAL A 8 16.53 3.19 1.67
N TYR A 9 17.81 3.45 1.97
CA TYR A 9 18.22 4.57 2.80
C TYR A 9 17.99 5.93 2.14
N ILE A 10 18.12 6.01 0.80
CA ILE A 10 17.74 7.22 0.04
C ILE A 10 16.24 7.50 0.20
N ARG A 11 15.41 6.45 0.22
CA ARG A 11 13.97 6.60 0.45
C ARG A 11 13.71 7.06 1.88
N GLY A 12 14.36 6.44 2.87
CA GLY A 12 14.25 6.79 4.28
C GLY A 12 14.59 8.26 4.56
N ILE A 13 15.71 8.75 4.03
CA ILE A 13 16.09 10.17 4.11
C ILE A 13 15.06 11.06 3.41
N GLY A 14 14.48 10.62 2.29
CA GLY A 14 13.42 11.36 1.60
C GLY A 14 12.16 11.56 2.47
N PHE A 15 11.73 10.53 3.20
CA PHE A 15 10.61 10.65 4.15
C PHE A 15 10.95 11.59 5.31
N MET A 16 12.17 11.48 5.83
CA MET A 16 12.67 12.38 6.87
C MET A 16 12.69 13.83 6.39
N TYR A 17 13.16 14.08 5.16
CA TYR A 17 13.15 15.41 4.54
C TYR A 17 11.74 15.99 4.44
N ILE A 18 10.76 15.19 4.00
CA ILE A 18 9.34 15.62 3.99
C ILE A 18 8.89 16.02 5.39
N ARG A 19 9.17 15.19 6.39
CA ARG A 19 8.72 15.42 7.76
C ARG A 19 9.30 16.68 8.40
N TYR A 20 10.51 17.08 7.99
CA TYR A 20 11.17 18.30 8.45
C TYR A 20 10.79 19.56 7.68
N THR A 21 10.41 19.45 6.40
CA THR A 21 10.31 20.63 5.52
C THR A 21 8.89 20.97 5.08
N GLN A 22 7.98 20.00 5.05
CA GLN A 22 6.63 20.24 4.55
C GLN A 22 5.74 20.85 5.64
N PRO A 23 4.82 21.76 5.27
CA PRO A 23 3.77 22.21 6.17
C PRO A 23 2.99 21.03 6.75
N PRO A 24 2.60 21.05 8.05
CA PRO A 24 1.93 19.91 8.67
C PRO A 24 0.65 19.47 7.96
N ALA A 25 -0.10 20.39 7.35
CA ALA A 25 -1.32 20.11 6.61
C ALA A 25 -1.09 19.24 5.36
N ASP A 26 0.11 19.31 4.77
CA ASP A 26 0.46 18.61 3.54
C ASP A 26 1.04 17.22 3.82
N LEU A 27 1.45 16.93 5.06
CA LEU A 27 2.12 15.67 5.42
C LEU A 27 1.30 14.44 5.00
N TRP A 28 -0.01 14.47 5.23
CA TRP A 28 -0.87 13.37 4.82
C TRP A 28 -0.82 13.11 3.32
N TYR A 29 -0.93 14.18 2.52
CA TYR A 29 -0.92 14.07 1.05
C TYR A 29 0.37 13.40 0.53
N TRP A 30 1.51 13.75 1.13
CA TRP A 30 2.81 13.19 0.75
C TRP A 30 3.04 11.75 1.24
N LEU A 31 2.54 11.41 2.43
CA LEU A 31 2.92 10.19 3.14
C LEU A 31 1.88 9.06 3.04
N GLU A 32 0.60 9.38 2.86
CA GLU A 32 -0.49 8.40 2.73
C GLU A 32 -0.21 7.27 1.72
N PRO A 33 0.37 7.53 0.52
CA PRO A 33 0.59 6.49 -0.47
C PRO A 33 1.56 5.39 -0.03
N TYR A 34 2.35 5.64 1.02
CA TYR A 34 3.40 4.76 1.51
C TYR A 34 3.02 4.02 2.80
N LEU A 35 1.81 4.24 3.33
CA LEU A 35 1.34 3.62 4.58
C LEU A 35 1.18 2.10 4.51
N ASP A 36 1.09 1.55 3.30
CA ASP A 36 0.94 0.13 3.00
C ASP A 36 2.17 -0.40 2.22
N ASP A 37 3.32 0.25 2.35
CA ASP A 37 4.57 -0.19 1.71
C ASP A 37 5.29 -1.25 2.55
N ASP A 38 5.26 -2.49 2.06
CA ASP A 38 5.86 -3.65 2.71
C ASP A 38 7.39 -3.77 2.50
N SER A 39 8.02 -2.84 1.76
CA SER A 39 9.47 -2.85 1.60
C SER A 39 10.15 -2.62 2.95
N GLU A 40 11.24 -3.31 3.23
CA GLU A 40 11.92 -3.25 4.51
C GLU A 40 13.05 -2.22 4.56
N ILE A 41 13.28 -1.69 5.75
CA ILE A 41 14.41 -0.83 6.09
C ILE A 41 14.81 -1.08 7.55
N ASP A 42 16.11 -1.02 7.82
CA ASP A 42 16.64 -0.89 9.17
C ASP A 42 17.21 0.52 9.36
N PRO A 43 16.48 1.44 10.03
CA PRO A 43 16.95 2.80 10.22
C PRO A 43 18.25 2.91 11.03
N ARG A 44 18.62 1.91 11.84
CA ARG A 44 19.90 1.86 12.58
C ARG A 44 21.08 1.35 11.75
N SER A 45 20.82 0.80 10.55
CA SER A 45 21.84 0.27 9.63
C SER A 45 22.76 -0.80 10.23
N GLY A 46 22.26 -1.65 11.14
CA GLY A 46 23.07 -2.59 11.93
C GLY A 46 22.34 -3.82 12.47
N GLY A 47 21.15 -4.15 11.97
CA GLY A 47 20.36 -5.33 12.30
C GLY A 47 19.45 -5.21 13.52
N GLY A 48 19.21 -3.99 14.02
CA GLY A 48 18.55 -3.78 15.32
C GLY A 48 17.12 -3.25 15.27
N ASP A 49 16.59 -2.86 14.11
CA ASP A 49 15.23 -2.29 13.96
C ASP A 49 14.64 -2.49 12.57
N LEU A 50 14.58 -3.74 12.12
CA LEU A 50 13.98 -4.02 10.81
C LEU A 50 12.48 -3.74 10.86
N MET A 51 12.00 -2.85 10.00
CA MET A 51 10.59 -2.51 9.86
C MET A 51 10.21 -2.23 8.41
N SER A 52 8.91 -2.27 8.10
CA SER A 52 8.43 -1.85 6.79
C SER A 52 8.40 -0.33 6.66
N PHE A 53 8.44 0.18 5.42
CA PHE A 53 8.25 1.60 5.16
C PHE A 53 6.86 2.09 5.62
N GLY A 54 5.83 1.25 5.49
CA GLY A 54 4.51 1.55 6.04
C GLY A 54 4.55 1.82 7.55
N GLN A 55 5.29 1.00 8.30
CA GLN A 55 5.48 1.19 9.74
C GLN A 55 6.32 2.45 10.03
N MET A 56 7.44 2.64 9.33
CA MET A 56 8.30 3.82 9.46
C MET A 56 7.52 5.12 9.24
N VAL A 57 6.70 5.20 8.18
CA VAL A 57 5.91 6.40 7.86
C VAL A 57 4.84 6.67 8.92
N ARG A 58 4.17 5.62 9.45
CA ARG A 58 3.22 5.76 10.56
C ARG A 58 3.90 6.31 11.82
N LEU A 59 5.11 5.84 12.12
CA LEU A 59 5.90 6.34 13.25
C LEU A 59 6.28 7.81 13.06
N MET A 60 6.77 8.20 11.88
CA MET A 60 7.17 9.60 11.60
C MET A 60 6.01 10.61 11.71
N ILE A 61 4.78 10.18 11.43
CA ILE A 61 3.59 11.03 11.56
C ILE A 61 3.15 11.12 13.03
N ASN A 62 3.11 9.99 13.75
CA ASN A 62 2.47 9.88 15.07
C ASN A 62 3.43 10.05 16.26
N LYS A 63 4.75 9.96 16.03
CA LYS A 63 5.78 10.12 17.06
C LYS A 63 6.63 11.34 16.73
N LEU A 64 6.93 12.11 17.78
CA LEU A 64 7.83 13.27 17.66
C LEU A 64 9.30 12.83 17.71
N ASP A 65 9.62 11.83 18.52
CA ASP A 65 10.97 11.30 18.64
C ASP A 65 11.27 10.28 17.55
N TRP A 66 12.44 10.43 16.94
CA TRP A 66 12.97 9.57 15.91
C TRP A 66 14.48 9.40 16.10
N TYR A 67 14.92 8.28 16.69
CA TYR A 67 16.33 7.92 16.88
C TYR A 67 17.21 9.06 17.45
N GLY A 68 16.70 9.74 18.49
CA GLY A 68 17.44 10.80 19.18
C GLY A 68 17.33 12.19 18.54
N THR A 69 16.49 12.36 17.50
CA THR A 69 16.08 13.67 17.00
C THR A 69 14.58 13.86 17.12
N LEU A 70 14.16 15.12 17.31
CA LEU A 70 12.76 15.50 17.40
C LEU A 70 12.28 16.11 16.08
N PHE A 71 11.13 15.64 15.60
CA PHE A 71 10.44 16.29 14.50
C PHE A 71 9.76 17.59 14.93
N PRO A 72 9.57 18.56 14.01
CA PRO A 72 8.72 19.72 14.25
C PRO A 72 7.31 19.27 14.67
N ARG A 73 6.76 19.93 15.70
CA ARG A 73 5.43 19.60 16.22
C ARG A 73 4.35 19.89 15.17
N ILE A 74 3.40 18.97 15.05
CA ILE A 74 2.18 19.14 14.25
C ILE A 74 1.15 19.89 15.12
N PRO A 75 0.54 20.98 14.64
CA PRO A 75 -0.54 21.66 15.35
C PRO A 75 -1.68 20.69 15.68
N VAL A 76 -2.22 20.78 16.89
CA VAL A 76 -3.25 19.84 17.39
C VAL A 76 -4.45 19.67 16.45
N PRO A 77 -5.03 20.72 15.84
CA PRO A 77 -6.13 20.54 14.89
C PRO A 77 -5.74 19.66 13.70
N ILE A 78 -4.54 19.87 13.15
CA ILE A 78 -4.01 19.09 12.02
C ILE A 78 -3.72 17.65 12.45
N GLN A 79 -3.19 17.45 13.66
CA GLN A 79 -2.98 16.09 14.20
C GLN A 79 -4.30 15.34 14.30
N LYS A 80 -5.37 15.98 14.80
CA LYS A 80 -6.71 15.37 14.87
C LYS A 80 -7.24 15.00 13.48
N GLU A 81 -7.10 15.86 12.49
CA GLU A 81 -7.49 15.55 11.10
C GLU A 81 -6.71 14.36 10.53
N ILE A 82 -5.42 14.25 10.83
CA ILE A 82 -4.59 13.11 10.43
C ILE A 82 -5.05 11.83 11.12
N ASP A 83 -5.34 11.89 12.42
CA ASP A 83 -5.81 10.74 13.21
C ASP A 83 -7.17 10.24 12.72
N GLU A 84 -8.08 11.14 12.34
CA GLU A 84 -9.37 10.82 11.71
C GLU A 84 -9.18 10.09 10.38
N LYS A 85 -8.25 10.55 9.53
CA LYS A 85 -7.94 9.87 8.26
C LYS A 85 -7.33 8.48 8.48
N PHE A 86 -6.51 8.29 9.52
CA PHE A 86 -6.05 6.97 9.91
C PHE A 86 -7.20 6.06 10.35
N ALA A 87 -8.14 6.58 11.15
CA ALA A 87 -9.31 5.83 11.59
C ALA A 87 -10.22 5.43 10.43
N GLU A 88 -10.46 6.35 9.48
CA GLU A 88 -11.24 6.08 8.27
C GLU A 88 -10.61 4.96 7.44
N ARG A 89 -9.30 5.01 7.21
CA ARG A 89 -8.58 3.93 6.50
C ARG A 89 -8.71 2.59 7.20
N LYS A 90 -8.54 2.57 8.53
CA LYS A 90 -8.68 1.33 9.31
C LYS A 90 -10.08 0.74 9.17
N LYS A 91 -11.11 1.59 9.21
CA LYS A 91 -12.50 1.17 8.99
C LYS A 91 -12.71 0.56 7.60
N GLN A 92 -12.15 1.20 6.56
CA GLN A 92 -12.23 0.68 5.18
C GLN A 92 -11.54 -0.68 5.03
N GLN A 93 -10.37 -0.87 5.67
CA GLN A 93 -9.65 -2.15 5.65
C GLN A 93 -10.47 -3.28 6.30
N LEU A 94 -11.09 -3.00 7.46
CA LEU A 94 -11.95 -3.97 8.14
C LEU A 94 -13.19 -4.32 7.31
N MET A 95 -13.86 -3.33 6.72
CA MET A 95 -15.02 -3.56 5.85
C MET A 95 -14.66 -4.42 4.63
N GLU A 96 -13.50 -4.18 4.01
CA GLU A 96 -13.03 -5.00 2.88
C GLU A 96 -12.75 -6.44 3.34
N GLU A 97 -12.11 -6.63 4.49
CA GLU A 97 -11.86 -7.95 5.07
C GLU A 97 -13.15 -8.72 5.41
N GLU A 98 -14.18 -8.04 5.93
CA GLU A 98 -15.51 -8.61 6.19
C GLU A 98 -16.20 -9.03 4.89
N GLU A 99 -16.18 -8.19 3.85
CA GLU A 99 -16.76 -8.50 2.53
C GLU A 99 -16.09 -9.72 1.87
N TRP A 100 -14.76 -9.87 2.04
CA TRP A 100 -14.03 -11.06 1.59
C TRP A 100 -14.43 -12.33 2.36
N GLN A 101 -14.62 -12.24 3.68
CA GLN A 101 -15.03 -13.38 4.51
C GLN A 101 -16.47 -13.81 4.22
N GLU A 102 -17.37 -12.87 3.93
CA GLU A 102 -18.75 -13.16 3.51
C GLU A 102 -18.81 -13.77 2.10
N GLY A 103 -17.92 -13.33 1.19
CA GLY A 103 -17.80 -13.88 -0.17
C GLY A 103 -17.24 -15.31 -0.23
N GLU A 104 -16.33 -15.68 0.67
CA GLU A 104 -15.80 -17.05 0.78
C GLU A 104 -16.78 -18.04 1.47
N GLY A 105 -17.83 -17.53 2.12
CA GLY A 105 -18.83 -18.35 2.82
C GLY A 105 -19.86 -19.05 1.92
N LEU A 106 -19.93 -18.71 0.64
CA LEU A 106 -20.94 -19.22 -0.31
C LEU A 106 -20.39 -20.19 -1.38
N GLU A 107 -19.08 -20.45 -1.41
CA GLU A 107 -18.46 -21.40 -2.34
C GLU A 107 -17.98 -22.65 -1.58
N LYS A 108 -18.94 -23.46 -1.11
CA LYS A 108 -18.70 -24.86 -0.79
C LYS A 108 -19.59 -25.73 -1.67
N GLU A 109 -19.08 -26.05 -2.85
CA GLU A 109 -19.13 -27.38 -3.45
C GLU A 109 -18.29 -27.41 -4.75
N ASP A 110 -17.37 -28.38 -4.76
CA ASP A 110 -16.49 -28.89 -5.81
C ASP A 110 -15.22 -28.13 -6.28
N GLU A 111 -14.10 -28.77 -5.89
CA GLU A 111 -12.77 -28.97 -6.50
C GLU A 111 -11.95 -27.79 -7.09
N GLU A 112 -10.76 -27.63 -6.47
CA GLU A 112 -9.54 -26.99 -7.00
C GLU A 112 -9.64 -25.54 -7.50
N ALA A 113 -10.06 -24.61 -6.63
CA ALA A 113 -9.95 -23.18 -6.90
C ALA A 113 -8.52 -22.65 -6.62
N LYS A 114 -7.78 -22.39 -7.69
CA LYS A 114 -6.48 -21.70 -7.69
C LYS A 114 -6.63 -20.32 -7.04
N VAL A 115 -5.94 -20.11 -5.91
CA VAL A 115 -5.80 -18.82 -5.23
C VAL A 115 -5.23 -17.79 -6.22
N LEU A 116 -6.08 -16.96 -6.81
CA LEU A 116 -5.63 -15.83 -7.62
C LEU A 116 -5.04 -14.79 -6.66
N PRO A 117 -3.81 -14.29 -6.91
CA PRO A 117 -3.14 -13.40 -5.98
C PRO A 117 -3.92 -12.09 -5.84
N LYS A 118 -4.12 -11.68 -4.57
CA LYS A 118 -4.77 -10.44 -4.16
C LYS A 118 -4.22 -9.26 -4.96
N VAL A 119 -5.10 -8.35 -5.39
CA VAL A 119 -4.76 -7.21 -6.25
C VAL A 119 -3.96 -6.18 -5.45
N SER A 120 -2.68 -6.44 -5.24
CA SER A 120 -1.72 -5.39 -4.89
C SER A 120 -1.74 -4.37 -6.03
N LYS A 121 -2.03 -3.11 -5.69
CA LYS A 121 -1.95 -1.94 -6.59
C LYS A 121 -0.72 -2.12 -7.49
N CYS A 122 -0.93 -2.21 -8.81
CA CYS A 122 0.17 -2.59 -9.69
C CYS A 122 1.32 -1.57 -9.57
N LYS A 123 2.58 -2.04 -9.66
CA LYS A 123 3.80 -1.22 -9.53
C LYS A 123 3.82 0.05 -10.41
N HIS A 124 2.98 0.10 -11.44
CA HIS A 124 2.84 1.22 -12.36
C HIS A 124 2.05 2.41 -11.78
N HIS A 125 1.38 2.26 -10.63
CA HIS A 125 0.60 3.33 -9.99
C HIS A 125 1.41 4.36 -9.20
N LEU A 126 2.70 4.13 -8.93
CA LEU A 126 3.56 5.15 -8.28
C LEU A 126 3.89 6.33 -9.19
N ARG A 127 3.61 6.25 -10.50
CA ARG A 127 4.09 7.22 -11.50
C ARG A 127 3.05 8.19 -12.04
N HIS A 128 1.74 7.97 -11.87
CA HIS A 128 0.69 8.91 -12.33
C HIS A 128 -0.46 8.98 -11.31
N HIS A 129 -0.64 10.16 -10.71
CA HIS A 129 -1.51 10.36 -9.54
C HIS A 129 -2.98 10.68 -9.86
N HIS A 130 -3.40 10.89 -11.12
CA HIS A 130 -4.80 11.24 -11.38
C HIS A 130 -5.37 10.52 -12.59
N CYS A 131 -6.00 9.36 -12.38
CA CYS A 131 -7.24 9.07 -13.09
C CYS A 131 -7.97 7.84 -12.52
N ARG A 132 -9.14 8.04 -11.89
CA ARG A 132 -10.14 6.98 -11.70
C ARG A 132 -10.47 6.24 -13.02
N LYS A 133 -10.26 6.87 -14.19
CA LYS A 133 -10.39 6.24 -15.52
C LYS A 133 -9.40 5.09 -15.75
N HIS A 134 -8.19 5.13 -15.18
CA HIS A 134 -7.16 4.14 -15.49
C HIS A 134 -7.30 2.82 -14.73
N ARG A 135 -8.14 2.77 -13.68
CA ARG A 135 -8.56 1.51 -13.02
C ARG A 135 -9.33 0.61 -14.00
N LYS A 136 -10.07 1.20 -14.94
CA LYS A 136 -10.84 0.48 -15.96
C LYS A 136 -9.96 -0.03 -17.11
N ASN A 137 -8.96 0.75 -17.54
CA ASN A 137 -8.07 0.43 -18.67
C ASN A 137 -6.64 0.01 -18.27
N CYS A 138 -6.44 -0.56 -17.08
CA CYS A 138 -5.11 -0.97 -16.61
C CYS A 138 -4.53 -2.09 -17.50
N PRO A 139 -3.38 -1.89 -18.18
CA PRO A 139 -2.79 -2.89 -19.07
C PRO A 139 -2.42 -4.20 -18.36
N ALA A 140 -2.01 -4.11 -17.09
CA ALA A 140 -1.74 -5.29 -16.27
C ALA A 140 -3.02 -6.09 -15.96
N LYS A 141 -4.14 -5.39 -15.72
CA LYS A 141 -5.47 -6.02 -15.55
C LYS A 141 -5.92 -6.68 -16.85
N ALA A 142 -5.77 -5.99 -17.99
CA ALA A 142 -6.11 -6.52 -19.30
C ALA A 142 -5.31 -7.78 -19.65
N LYS A 143 -3.99 -7.78 -19.36
CA LYS A 143 -3.12 -8.94 -19.58
C LYS A 143 -3.52 -10.15 -18.72
N ARG A 144 -3.91 -9.93 -17.47
CA ARG A 144 -4.41 -11.00 -16.58
C ARG A 144 -5.73 -11.59 -17.08
N LEU A 145 -6.70 -10.75 -17.41
CA LEU A 145 -7.99 -11.18 -17.95
C LEU A 145 -7.84 -11.99 -19.25
N HIS A 146 -6.90 -11.58 -20.12
CA HIS A 146 -6.60 -12.34 -21.33
C HIS A 146 -5.98 -13.70 -21.02
N ALA A 147 -5.02 -13.77 -20.09
CA ALA A 147 -4.42 -15.04 -19.66
C ALA A 147 -5.46 -15.99 -19.03
N GLU A 148 -6.37 -15.46 -18.21
CA GLU A 148 -7.49 -16.22 -17.64
C GLU A 148 -8.45 -16.73 -18.72
N LYS A 149 -8.75 -15.90 -19.73
CA LYS A 149 -9.59 -16.31 -20.87
C LYS A 149 -8.95 -17.46 -21.65
N VAL A 150 -7.66 -17.33 -21.98
CA VAL A 150 -6.89 -18.38 -22.68
C VAL A 150 -6.86 -19.67 -21.87
N GLN A 151 -6.64 -19.59 -20.54
CA GLN A 151 -6.66 -20.77 -19.68
C GLN A 151 -8.04 -21.44 -19.61
N ARG A 152 -9.14 -20.66 -19.59
CA ARG A 152 -10.50 -21.19 -19.62
C ARG A 152 -10.82 -21.88 -20.95
N GLU A 153 -10.40 -21.30 -22.07
CA GLU A 153 -10.58 -21.89 -23.40
C GLU A 153 -9.76 -23.18 -23.56
N MET A 154 -8.53 -23.21 -23.06
CA MET A 154 -7.71 -24.43 -23.08
C MET A 154 -8.31 -25.55 -22.21
N LYS A 155 -8.87 -25.22 -21.04
CA LYS A 155 -9.55 -26.20 -20.18
C LYS A 155 -10.79 -26.80 -20.85
N LYS A 156 -11.65 -25.96 -21.45
CA LYS A 156 -12.84 -26.43 -22.19
C LYS A 156 -12.49 -27.38 -23.33
N ASN A 157 -11.45 -27.07 -24.10
CA ASN A 157 -11.01 -27.93 -25.22
C ASN A 157 -10.41 -29.28 -24.75
N LEU A 158 -10.02 -29.39 -23.48
CA LEU A 158 -9.55 -30.64 -22.88
C LEU A 158 -10.69 -31.48 -22.31
N GLU A 159 -11.79 -30.86 -21.89
CA GLU A 159 -12.99 -31.52 -21.36
C GLU A 159 -13.93 -32.05 -22.47
N GLU A 160 -13.81 -31.53 -23.70
CA GLU A 160 -14.61 -31.93 -24.88
C GLU A 160 -13.95 -33.05 -25.74
N LYS A 161 -12.87 -33.68 -25.28
CA LYS A 161 -12.20 -34.83 -25.94
C LYS A 161 -12.28 -36.08 -25.07
#